data_AF-A0A1E5GF83-F1
#
_entry.id   AF-A0A1E5GF83-F1
#
_cell.length_a   1.000
_cell.length_b   1.000
_cell.length_c   1.000
_cell.angle_alpha   90.00
_cell.angle_beta   90.00
_cell.angle_gamma   90.00
#
_symmetry.space_group_name_H-M   'P 1'
#
loop_
_entity.id
_entity.type
_entity.pdbx_description
1 polymer ?
#
loop_
_entity_poly.entity_id
_entity_poly.type
_entity_poly.pdbx_seq_one_letter_code
_entity_poly.pdbx_strand_id
1 'polypeptide(L)'
;MKKRSIYVSLTITLSALVIAACSPNSKTVSSEGTTTSEPKTEGKKTSSLKFTLDKNKPPYEDLKKDWNSVNFDKYFLMGAQQAWKTWPRAGEIWQGADYSKYGYALSTETYTWIAYPDKKIEKMYSKDLPKDIREKVEIPILFYKDTLKGKDIAGTIEKDNYFDQPYQDTQYETLPKSTVHFAISSHEMFHGFQASWETSGQKYKNIMDSDYQESLEKSNEDKEARKIRANLMESLRKAIVFPEKEKEYLETAKYWNTKYQTEHSEDAEFVKGSDIHEGSARYFDDAMSVRSVLGMDAPKDEIFKAYQKMVTLDFKEEKDIRGPDEAYELGGFAGMLLEKHNDNLDWQERVQKGERLIDILLEDYEAKLPTE
;
A
#
# COMPACT_ATOMS: atom_id res chain seq x y z
N MET A 1 0.28 -20.47 20.29
CA MET A 1 0.32 -20.21 18.83
C MET A 1 0.78 -18.78 18.63
N LYS A 2 1.99 -18.57 18.10
CA LYS A 2 2.47 -17.23 17.74
C LYS A 2 1.80 -16.86 16.42
N LYS A 3 0.82 -15.98 16.49
CA LYS A 3 0.07 -15.46 15.35
C LYS A 3 0.69 -14.15 14.92
N ARG A 4 0.74 -13.94 13.62
CA ARG A 4 1.72 -13.10 12.93
C ARG A 4 0.90 -12.11 12.09
N SER A 5 1.27 -10.83 12.11
CA SER A 5 0.55 -9.69 11.50
C SER A 5 0.09 -9.91 10.06
N ILE A 6 -0.91 -9.13 9.60
CA ILE A 6 -1.25 -9.11 8.17
C ILE A 6 -0.03 -8.70 7.32
N TYR A 7 0.83 -7.88 7.91
CA TYR A 7 2.11 -7.47 7.36
C TYR A 7 3.27 -8.12 8.12
N VAL A 8 3.24 -9.46 8.37
CA VAL A 8 4.41 -10.17 8.90
C VAL A 8 5.60 -9.80 8.04
N SER A 9 6.51 -9.02 8.62
CA SER A 9 7.86 -8.79 8.12
C SER A 9 7.96 -9.04 6.62
N LEU A 10 7.28 -8.19 5.85
CA LEU A 10 7.96 -7.63 4.70
C LEU A 10 9.19 -6.97 5.36
N THR A 11 10.22 -7.78 5.62
CA THR A 11 11.58 -7.30 5.69
C THR A 11 11.78 -6.84 4.27
N ILE A 12 11.23 -5.68 3.96
CA ILE A 12 11.55 -5.00 2.74
C ILE A 12 13.00 -4.66 3.06
N THR A 13 13.92 -5.49 2.58
CA THR A 13 15.06 -4.91 1.89
C THR A 13 14.42 -4.06 0.80
N LEU A 14 14.02 -2.85 1.19
CA LEU A 14 13.48 -1.76 0.39
C LEU A 14 14.65 -1.32 -0.46
N SER A 15 15.00 -2.23 -1.37
CA SER A 15 16.08 -2.11 -2.32
C SER A 15 15.65 -0.94 -3.17
N ALA A 16 16.33 0.18 -2.96
CA ALA A 16 16.01 1.48 -3.51
C ALA A 16 15.29 1.35 -4.85
N LEU A 17 14.00 1.69 -4.87
CA LEU A 17 13.33 2.00 -6.12
C LEU A 17 13.97 3.30 -6.61
N VAL A 18 15.10 3.18 -7.30
CA VAL A 18 15.72 4.29 -8.03
C VAL A 18 14.74 4.62 -9.15
N ILE A 19 13.77 5.47 -8.84
CA ILE A 19 13.00 6.17 -9.85
C ILE A 19 13.98 7.16 -10.47
N ALA A 20 14.60 6.77 -11.59
CA ALA A 20 15.38 7.69 -12.39
C ALA A 20 14.46 8.82 -12.88
N ALA A 21 14.51 9.97 -12.21
CA ALA A 21 13.88 11.19 -12.68
C ALA A 21 14.71 11.75 -13.84
N CYS A 22 14.30 11.50 -15.08
CA CYS A 22 14.83 12.23 -16.23
C CYS A 22 13.90 13.41 -16.55
N SER A 23 14.39 14.62 -16.29
CA SER A 23 13.76 15.89 -16.70
C SER A 23 13.65 16.00 -18.23
N PRO A 24 12.59 16.61 -18.78
CA PRO A 24 12.47 16.84 -20.21
C PRO A 24 13.24 18.10 -20.58
N ASN A 25 14.43 17.96 -21.18
CA ASN A 25 15.12 19.10 -21.77
C ASN A 25 14.93 19.09 -23.29
N SER A 26 14.06 19.99 -23.76
CA SER A 26 13.84 20.29 -25.16
C SER A 26 15.07 20.99 -25.75
N LYS A 27 15.78 20.32 -26.66
CA LYS A 27 16.60 21.01 -27.68
C LYS A 27 16.47 20.31 -29.02
N THR A 28 15.76 20.97 -29.92
CA THR A 28 15.88 20.85 -31.38
C THR A 28 17.33 21.05 -31.81
N VAL A 29 17.92 20.05 -32.48
CA VAL A 29 18.99 20.24 -33.47
C VAL A 29 18.80 19.23 -34.62
N SER A 30 19.08 19.74 -35.81
CA SER A 30 18.88 19.24 -37.16
C SER A 30 19.60 17.95 -37.55
N SER A 31 19.05 17.37 -38.60
CA SER A 31 19.52 16.30 -39.49
C SER A 31 21.03 16.24 -39.75
N GLU A 32 21.58 15.03 -39.72
CA GLU A 32 22.45 14.50 -40.78
C GLU A 32 22.46 12.97 -40.72
N GLY A 33 22.43 12.35 -41.91
CA GLY A 33 22.19 10.92 -42.08
C GLY A 33 23.38 10.06 -41.66
N THR A 34 23.09 8.95 -41.01
CA THR A 34 23.96 7.78 -41.05
C THR A 34 23.08 6.53 -40.97
N THR A 35 23.07 5.78 -42.07
CA THR A 35 22.50 4.44 -42.16
C THR A 35 23.26 3.50 -41.22
N THR A 36 22.67 3.19 -40.08
CA THR A 36 23.07 2.06 -39.24
C THR A 36 21.92 1.08 -39.14
N SER A 37 22.18 -0.13 -39.63
CA SER A 37 21.33 -1.30 -39.59
C SER A 37 20.71 -1.54 -38.21
N GLU A 38 19.39 -1.62 -38.17
CA GLU A 38 18.62 -2.09 -37.02
C GLU A 38 19.10 -3.49 -36.59
N PRO A 39 19.37 -3.72 -35.29
CA PRO A 39 19.49 -5.08 -34.80
C PRO A 39 18.09 -5.69 -34.77
N LYS A 40 17.88 -6.73 -35.58
CA LYS A 40 16.70 -7.60 -35.51
C LYS A 40 16.60 -8.16 -34.09
N THR A 41 15.67 -7.63 -33.31
CA THR A 41 15.21 -8.29 -32.10
C THR A 41 14.50 -9.58 -32.51
N GLU A 42 15.16 -10.71 -32.31
CA GLU A 42 14.53 -12.02 -32.41
C GLU A 42 13.35 -12.07 -31.44
N GLY A 43 12.14 -11.98 -31.99
CA GLY A 43 10.89 -12.10 -31.26
C GLY A 43 10.77 -13.50 -30.66
N LYS A 44 11.26 -13.67 -29.44
CA LYS A 44 10.98 -14.85 -28.63
C LYS A 44 9.46 -14.89 -28.43
N LYS A 45 8.78 -15.86 -29.08
CA LYS A 45 7.34 -16.09 -28.90
C LYS A 45 7.06 -16.36 -27.42
N THR A 46 6.59 -15.36 -26.68
CA THR A 46 5.98 -15.56 -25.36
C THR A 46 4.78 -16.48 -25.53
N SER A 47 4.82 -17.65 -24.89
CA SER A 47 3.73 -18.62 -24.97
C SER A 47 2.56 -18.14 -24.09
N SER A 48 1.58 -17.46 -24.70
CA SER A 48 0.36 -17.05 -23.99
C SER A 48 -0.50 -18.28 -23.72
N LEU A 49 -0.76 -18.56 -22.44
CA LEU A 49 -1.64 -19.61 -21.96
C LEU A 49 -3.09 -19.12 -21.96
N LYS A 50 -4.03 -20.02 -22.22
CA LYS A 50 -5.47 -19.68 -22.24
C LYS A 50 -5.96 -19.42 -20.81
N PHE A 51 -6.54 -18.25 -20.58
CA PHE A 51 -7.32 -17.94 -19.38
C PHE A 51 -8.82 -18.14 -19.70
N THR A 52 -9.52 -18.98 -18.94
CA THR A 52 -10.86 -19.47 -19.31
C THR A 52 -12.00 -19.01 -18.40
N LEU A 53 -11.70 -18.27 -17.33
CA LEU A 53 -12.71 -17.81 -16.37
C LEU A 53 -13.53 -16.65 -16.94
N ASP A 54 -14.82 -16.59 -16.55
CA ASP A 54 -15.69 -15.47 -16.87
C ASP A 54 -15.32 -14.26 -16.03
N LYS A 55 -14.77 -13.24 -16.68
CA LYS A 55 -14.32 -12.00 -16.04
C LYS A 55 -15.44 -11.17 -15.40
N ASN A 56 -16.71 -11.44 -15.70
CA ASN A 56 -17.84 -10.69 -15.16
C ASN A 56 -18.49 -11.38 -13.95
N LYS A 57 -18.05 -12.59 -13.60
CA LYS A 57 -18.56 -13.33 -12.45
C LYS A 57 -17.53 -13.32 -11.32
N PRO A 58 -17.89 -12.94 -10.09
CA PRO A 58 -16.98 -13.05 -8.97
C PRO A 58 -16.61 -14.54 -8.77
N PRO A 59 -15.31 -14.86 -8.62
CA PRO A 59 -14.86 -16.24 -8.49
C PRO A 59 -15.19 -16.85 -7.12
N TYR A 60 -15.35 -16.00 -6.10
CA TYR A 60 -15.67 -16.35 -4.72
C TYR A 60 -16.64 -15.33 -4.14
N GLU A 61 -17.55 -15.80 -3.28
CA GLU A 61 -18.40 -14.91 -2.48
C GLU A 61 -17.77 -14.62 -1.11
N ASP A 62 -16.99 -15.57 -0.59
CA ASP A 62 -16.30 -15.49 0.69
C ASP A 62 -14.98 -16.28 0.64
N LEU A 63 -13.88 -15.55 0.48
CA LEU A 63 -12.55 -16.14 0.32
C LEU A 63 -12.14 -17.02 1.52
N LYS A 64 -12.57 -16.68 2.74
CA LYS A 64 -12.27 -17.46 3.95
C LYS A 64 -12.96 -18.80 3.94
N LYS A 65 -14.23 -18.84 3.54
CA LYS A 65 -15.00 -20.09 3.41
C LYS A 65 -14.47 -20.97 2.30
N ASP A 66 -14.06 -20.36 1.20
CA ASP A 66 -13.65 -21.07 -0.01
C ASP A 66 -12.16 -21.46 -0.03
N TRP A 67 -11.37 -21.04 0.96
CA TRP A 67 -9.89 -21.08 0.98
C TRP A 67 -9.29 -22.42 0.54
N ASN A 68 -9.80 -23.53 1.06
CA ASN A 68 -9.29 -24.88 0.77
C ASN A 68 -9.50 -25.31 -0.70
N SER A 69 -10.28 -24.55 -1.47
CA SER A 69 -10.53 -24.77 -2.90
C SER A 69 -10.00 -23.63 -3.78
N VAL A 70 -9.25 -22.71 -3.18
CA VAL A 70 -8.69 -21.56 -3.89
C VAL A 70 -7.57 -21.99 -4.83
N ASN A 71 -7.51 -21.35 -5.99
CA ASN A 71 -6.38 -21.46 -6.90
C ASN A 71 -6.02 -20.08 -7.46
N PHE A 72 -4.80 -19.97 -8.00
CA PHE A 72 -4.30 -18.69 -8.49
C PHE A 72 -5.12 -18.08 -9.63
N ASP A 73 -5.70 -18.87 -10.55
CA ASP A 73 -6.50 -18.31 -11.65
C ASP A 73 -7.71 -17.52 -11.12
N LYS A 74 -8.44 -18.12 -10.18
CA LYS A 74 -9.61 -17.51 -9.55
C LYS A 74 -9.23 -16.39 -8.59
N TYR A 75 -8.20 -16.60 -7.77
CA TYR A 75 -7.72 -15.60 -6.83
C TYR A 75 -7.20 -14.34 -7.56
N PHE A 76 -6.43 -14.51 -8.62
CA PHE A 76 -6.01 -13.42 -9.50
C PHE A 76 -7.20 -12.68 -10.12
N LEU A 77 -8.20 -13.41 -10.64
CA LEU A 77 -9.37 -12.76 -11.25
C LEU A 77 -10.10 -11.86 -10.25
N MET A 78 -10.18 -12.28 -9.00
CA MET A 78 -10.77 -11.50 -7.91
C MET A 78 -10.01 -10.18 -7.69
N GLY A 79 -8.68 -10.21 -7.63
CA GLY A 79 -7.84 -9.00 -7.55
C GLY A 79 -7.98 -8.11 -8.78
N ALA A 80 -8.00 -8.69 -9.98
CA ALA A 80 -8.18 -7.97 -11.23
C ALA A 80 -9.54 -7.24 -11.32
N GLN A 81 -10.61 -7.89 -10.86
CA GLN A 81 -11.95 -7.29 -10.79
C GLN A 81 -11.99 -6.08 -9.84
N GLN A 82 -11.30 -6.18 -8.70
CA GLN A 82 -11.15 -5.06 -7.76
C GLN A 82 -10.40 -3.90 -8.43
N ALA A 83 -9.24 -4.16 -9.05
CA ALA A 83 -8.46 -3.17 -9.77
C ALA A 83 -9.27 -2.47 -10.88
N TRP A 84 -9.98 -3.22 -11.74
CA TRP A 84 -10.83 -2.61 -12.77
C TRP A 84 -11.96 -1.74 -12.23
N LYS A 85 -12.44 -2.03 -11.01
CA LYS A 85 -13.52 -1.28 -10.37
C LYS A 85 -13.01 0.01 -9.72
N THR A 86 -11.81 0.01 -9.16
CA THR A 86 -11.35 1.09 -8.28
C THR A 86 -10.20 1.92 -8.85
N TRP A 87 -9.22 1.31 -9.53
CA TRP A 87 -8.02 2.01 -10.03
C TRP A 87 -8.31 3.19 -10.97
N PRO A 88 -9.29 3.11 -11.90
CA PRO A 88 -9.66 4.27 -12.72
C PRO A 88 -10.27 5.44 -11.94
N ARG A 89 -10.68 5.21 -10.68
CA ARG A 89 -11.30 6.18 -9.79
C ARG A 89 -10.42 6.48 -8.57
N ALA A 90 -9.13 6.17 -8.64
CA ALA A 90 -8.16 6.42 -7.56
C ALA A 90 -8.15 7.88 -7.08
N GLY A 91 -8.35 8.80 -8.02
CA GLY A 91 -8.41 10.25 -7.76
C GLY A 91 -9.54 10.69 -6.82
N GLU A 92 -10.55 9.84 -6.60
CA GLU A 92 -11.65 10.09 -5.67
C GLU A 92 -11.30 9.72 -4.22
N ILE A 93 -10.27 8.89 -4.02
CA ILE A 93 -9.72 8.61 -2.69
C ILE A 93 -8.61 9.60 -2.38
N TRP A 94 -7.71 9.85 -3.33
CA TRP A 94 -6.64 10.84 -3.19
C TRP A 94 -6.51 11.69 -4.44
N GLN A 95 -6.68 13.01 -4.28
CA GLN A 95 -6.70 13.95 -5.40
C GLN A 95 -5.40 13.87 -6.21
N GLY A 96 -5.55 13.63 -7.52
CA GLY A 96 -4.43 13.51 -8.47
C GLY A 96 -3.91 12.09 -8.69
N ALA A 97 -4.30 11.10 -7.89
CA ALA A 97 -3.98 9.71 -8.16
C ALA A 97 -4.74 9.20 -9.40
N ASP A 98 -4.05 8.57 -10.35
CA ASP A 98 -4.66 7.96 -11.54
C ASP A 98 -3.96 6.65 -11.89
N TYR A 99 -4.64 5.54 -11.67
CA TYR A 99 -4.14 4.20 -11.98
C TYR A 99 -4.86 3.56 -13.17
N SER A 100 -5.65 4.33 -13.93
CA SER A 100 -6.46 3.83 -15.05
C SER A 100 -5.65 3.16 -16.16
N LYS A 101 -4.34 3.44 -16.24
CA LYS A 101 -3.43 2.90 -17.26
C LYS A 101 -2.66 1.65 -16.81
N TYR A 102 -2.65 1.35 -15.51
CA TYR A 102 -1.85 0.27 -14.95
C TYR A 102 -2.55 -1.08 -15.09
N GLY A 103 -1.78 -2.10 -15.43
CA GLY A 103 -2.22 -3.49 -15.33
C GLY A 103 -2.02 -4.04 -13.92
N TYR A 104 -2.93 -4.88 -13.47
CA TYR A 104 -2.79 -5.66 -12.24
C TYR A 104 -2.10 -6.98 -12.52
N ALA A 105 -1.06 -7.33 -11.77
CA ALA A 105 -0.31 -8.57 -11.96
C ALA A 105 -0.22 -9.41 -10.68
N LEU A 106 -0.16 -10.72 -10.86
CA LEU A 106 0.22 -11.68 -9.82
C LEU A 106 1.17 -12.67 -10.47
N SER A 107 2.30 -12.94 -9.84
CA SER A 107 3.26 -13.92 -10.33
C SER A 107 3.51 -14.98 -9.27
N THR A 108 3.82 -16.19 -9.73
CA THR A 108 4.40 -17.24 -8.92
C THR A 108 5.71 -17.73 -9.53
N GLU A 109 6.31 -18.75 -8.94
CA GLU A 109 7.47 -19.43 -9.53
C GLU A 109 7.14 -20.03 -10.90
N THR A 110 5.90 -20.52 -11.09
CA THR A 110 5.49 -21.16 -12.34
C THR A 110 4.79 -20.22 -13.33
N TYR A 111 3.83 -19.41 -12.88
CA TYR A 111 2.96 -18.64 -13.78
C TYR A 111 2.89 -17.15 -13.42
N THR A 112 2.68 -16.32 -14.44
CA THR A 112 2.36 -14.90 -14.27
C THR A 112 1.02 -14.60 -14.94
N TRP A 113 0.18 -13.89 -14.21
CA TRP A 113 -1.10 -13.36 -14.67
C TRP A 113 -1.04 -11.84 -14.72
N ILE A 114 -1.59 -11.26 -15.79
CA ILE A 114 -1.64 -9.81 -15.98
C ILE A 114 -3.02 -9.43 -16.52
N ALA A 115 -3.68 -8.50 -15.85
CA ALA A 115 -4.98 -7.97 -16.18
C ALA A 115 -4.81 -6.52 -16.60
N TYR A 116 -5.11 -6.22 -17.85
CA TYR A 116 -4.96 -4.87 -18.39
C TYR A 116 -6.25 -4.06 -18.19
N PRO A 117 -6.19 -2.71 -18.28
CA PRO A 117 -7.36 -1.84 -18.15
C PRO A 117 -8.52 -2.15 -19.12
N ASP A 118 -8.22 -2.67 -20.31
CA ASP A 118 -9.19 -3.12 -21.32
C ASP A 118 -9.88 -4.46 -20.95
N LYS A 119 -9.64 -4.96 -19.74
CA LYS A 119 -10.13 -6.24 -19.21
C LYS A 119 -9.66 -7.47 -20.00
N LYS A 120 -8.54 -7.36 -20.73
CA LYS A 120 -7.81 -8.50 -21.26
C LYS A 120 -6.96 -9.11 -20.15
N ILE A 121 -6.95 -10.43 -20.04
CA ILE A 121 -6.05 -11.17 -19.17
C ILE A 121 -5.04 -11.94 -20.02
N GLU A 122 -3.76 -11.82 -19.68
CA GLU A 122 -2.69 -12.67 -20.19
C GLU A 122 -2.18 -13.57 -19.07
N LYS A 123 -2.08 -14.86 -19.36
CA LYS A 123 -1.38 -15.84 -18.51
C LYS A 123 -0.17 -16.35 -19.28
N MET A 124 0.97 -16.49 -18.62
CA MET A 124 2.20 -17.04 -19.21
C MET A 124 3.02 -17.76 -18.15
N TYR A 125 4.06 -18.48 -18.57
CA TYR A 125 5.04 -19.00 -17.62
C TYR A 125 5.92 -17.86 -17.10
N SER A 126 6.21 -17.82 -15.80
CA SER A 126 7.05 -16.77 -15.20
C SER A 126 8.46 -16.74 -15.80
N LYS A 127 8.99 -17.90 -16.20
CA LYS A 127 10.29 -18.01 -16.90
C LYS A 127 10.32 -17.30 -18.26
N ASP A 128 9.16 -17.04 -18.87
CA ASP A 128 9.00 -16.38 -20.16
C ASP A 128 8.91 -14.85 -20.02
N LEU A 129 8.86 -14.32 -18.79
CA LEU A 129 8.99 -12.88 -18.55
C LEU A 129 10.35 -12.36 -19.05
N PRO A 130 10.42 -11.10 -19.50
CA PRO A 130 11.69 -10.44 -19.81
C PRO A 130 12.70 -10.58 -18.66
N LYS A 131 13.99 -10.70 -18.98
CA LYS A 131 15.02 -11.02 -17.99
C LYS A 131 15.12 -9.96 -16.90
N ASP A 132 15.13 -8.70 -17.29
CA ASP A 132 15.09 -7.50 -16.45
C ASP A 132 13.85 -7.44 -15.54
N ILE A 133 12.75 -8.03 -16.01
CA ILE A 133 11.51 -8.15 -15.25
C ILE A 133 11.61 -9.30 -14.24
N ARG A 134 12.11 -10.46 -14.67
CA ARG A 134 12.27 -11.67 -13.87
C ARG A 134 13.34 -11.55 -12.78
N GLU A 135 14.39 -10.77 -13.00
CA GLU A 135 15.42 -10.52 -11.98
C GLU A 135 14.95 -9.55 -10.88
N LYS A 136 13.91 -8.75 -11.16
CA LYS A 136 13.23 -7.91 -10.16
C LYS A 136 12.16 -8.68 -9.37
N VAL A 137 11.79 -9.89 -9.80
CA VAL A 137 10.80 -10.76 -9.15
C VAL A 137 11.27 -11.35 -7.81
N GLU A 138 12.50 -11.05 -7.39
CA GLU A 138 12.97 -11.43 -6.04
C GLU A 138 12.41 -10.54 -4.93
N ILE A 139 11.81 -9.39 -5.28
CA ILE A 139 11.10 -8.49 -4.36
C ILE A 139 9.61 -8.84 -4.42
N PRO A 140 8.88 -8.95 -3.29
CA PRO A 140 7.46 -9.35 -3.26
C PRO A 140 6.51 -8.44 -4.05
N ILE A 141 7.01 -7.33 -4.58
CA ILE A 141 6.26 -6.29 -5.27
C ILE A 141 6.86 -6.08 -6.66
N LEU A 142 5.97 -6.03 -7.65
CA LEU A 142 6.28 -5.83 -9.05
C LEU A 142 5.90 -4.42 -9.47
N PHE A 143 6.90 -3.60 -9.79
CA PHE A 143 6.70 -2.35 -10.53
C PHE A 143 7.48 -2.38 -11.83
N TYR A 144 6.77 -2.19 -12.93
CA TYR A 144 7.40 -2.07 -14.23
C TYR A 144 7.07 -0.72 -14.84
N LYS A 145 8.04 0.20 -14.76
CA LYS A 145 8.11 1.37 -15.64
C LYS A 145 8.67 1.00 -17.03
N ASP A 146 9.48 -0.06 -17.08
CA ASP A 146 9.90 -0.70 -18.33
C ASP A 146 8.88 -1.76 -18.69
N THR A 147 7.89 -1.28 -19.42
CA THR A 147 6.63 -1.95 -19.74
C THR A 147 6.76 -3.40 -20.26
N LEU A 148 5.84 -4.28 -19.83
CA LEU A 148 5.53 -5.47 -20.63
C LEU A 148 4.67 -5.01 -21.82
N LYS A 149 5.28 -4.86 -23.00
CA LYS A 149 4.62 -4.41 -24.25
C LYS A 149 4.02 -3.00 -24.20
N GLY A 150 4.69 -2.02 -23.59
CA GLY A 150 4.20 -0.63 -23.55
C GLY A 150 3.14 -0.33 -22.49
N LYS A 151 2.82 -1.27 -21.59
CA LYS A 151 1.90 -1.08 -20.46
C LYS A 151 2.62 -1.20 -19.11
N ASP A 152 2.39 -0.22 -18.24
CA ASP A 152 2.84 -0.26 -16.84
C ASP A 152 2.01 -1.28 -16.07
N ILE A 153 2.63 -2.04 -15.19
CA ILE A 153 1.93 -3.02 -14.36
C ILE A 153 2.42 -2.93 -12.91
N ALA A 154 1.48 -3.14 -11.99
CA ALA A 154 1.71 -3.29 -10.57
C ALA A 154 1.17 -4.63 -10.10
N GLY A 155 1.94 -5.32 -9.28
CA GLY A 155 1.56 -6.63 -8.83
C GLY A 155 2.42 -7.18 -7.74
N THR A 156 2.21 -8.44 -7.44
CA THR A 156 2.86 -9.13 -6.33
C THR A 156 3.36 -10.50 -6.76
N ILE A 157 4.21 -11.09 -5.92
CA ILE A 157 4.80 -12.40 -6.17
C ILE A 157 4.54 -13.32 -4.99
N GLU A 158 4.15 -14.55 -5.31
CA GLU A 158 3.89 -15.58 -4.32
C GLU A 158 4.52 -16.92 -4.66
N LYS A 159 4.62 -17.78 -3.67
CA LYS A 159 5.04 -19.18 -3.89
C LYS A 159 3.90 -19.99 -4.48
N ASP A 160 4.22 -21.00 -5.28
CA ASP A 160 3.21 -21.89 -5.88
C ASP A 160 2.35 -22.62 -4.83
N ASN A 161 2.87 -22.80 -3.61
CA ASN A 161 2.19 -23.43 -2.48
C ASN A 161 1.49 -22.45 -1.52
N TYR A 162 1.23 -21.20 -1.94
CA TYR A 162 0.63 -20.17 -1.10
C TYR A 162 -0.67 -20.62 -0.41
N PHE A 163 -1.55 -21.33 -1.14
CA PHE A 163 -2.84 -21.81 -0.63
C PHE A 163 -2.76 -23.10 0.19
N ASP A 164 -1.58 -23.73 0.31
CA ASP A 164 -1.39 -24.88 1.19
C ASP A 164 -1.35 -24.45 2.66
N GLN A 165 -1.10 -23.17 2.91
CA GLN A 165 -1.18 -22.58 4.23
C GLN A 165 -2.65 -22.35 4.61
N PRO A 166 -3.03 -22.46 5.91
CA PRO A 166 -4.36 -22.06 6.36
C PRO A 166 -4.68 -20.63 5.93
N TYR A 167 -5.98 -20.28 5.84
CA TYR A 167 -6.43 -18.90 5.57
C TYR A 167 -5.61 -17.97 6.45
N GLN A 168 -4.69 -17.26 5.81
CA GLN A 168 -3.59 -16.65 6.53
C GLN A 168 -4.16 -15.57 7.45
N ASP A 169 -3.43 -15.30 8.53
CA ASP A 169 -3.66 -14.10 9.35
C ASP A 169 -3.50 -12.79 8.54
N THR A 170 -3.09 -12.87 7.26
CA THR A 170 -2.83 -11.79 6.28
C THR A 170 -3.96 -11.49 5.31
N GLN A 171 -5.02 -12.30 5.29
CA GLN A 171 -6.20 -11.96 4.51
C GLN A 171 -7.19 -11.16 5.37
N TYR A 172 -7.99 -10.31 4.72
CA TYR A 172 -9.09 -9.62 5.39
C TYR A 172 -10.16 -10.63 5.84
N GLU A 173 -10.52 -10.62 7.12
CA GLU A 173 -11.72 -11.27 7.62
C GLU A 173 -12.96 -10.43 7.30
N THR A 174 -12.82 -9.11 7.29
CA THR A 174 -13.97 -8.20 7.14
C THR A 174 -14.31 -7.85 5.70
N LEU A 175 -13.38 -8.08 4.78
CA LEU A 175 -13.53 -7.87 3.34
C LEU A 175 -13.42 -9.21 2.61
N PRO A 176 -14.40 -10.11 2.74
CA PRO A 176 -14.32 -11.48 2.21
C PRO A 176 -14.31 -11.53 0.67
N LYS A 177 -14.59 -10.39 0.02
CA LYS A 177 -14.54 -10.18 -1.43
C LYS A 177 -13.31 -9.38 -1.90
N SER A 178 -12.37 -9.13 -0.98
CA SER A 178 -11.08 -8.50 -1.27
C SER A 178 -9.95 -9.52 -1.20
N THR A 179 -8.84 -9.20 -1.85
CA THR A 179 -7.59 -10.00 -1.80
C THR A 179 -6.48 -9.12 -1.25
N VAL A 180 -5.65 -9.63 -0.33
CA VAL A 180 -4.52 -8.84 0.21
C VAL A 180 -3.59 -8.31 -0.90
N HIS A 181 -3.43 -9.07 -1.98
CA HIS A 181 -2.60 -8.68 -3.12
C HIS A 181 -3.12 -7.47 -3.90
N PHE A 182 -4.43 -7.24 -3.89
CA PHE A 182 -5.01 -6.01 -4.44
C PHE A 182 -4.67 -4.82 -3.54
N ALA A 183 -4.75 -4.98 -2.22
CA ALA A 183 -4.36 -3.96 -1.25
C ALA A 183 -2.88 -3.61 -1.41
N ILE A 184 -1.99 -4.61 -1.34
CA ILE A 184 -0.54 -4.43 -1.53
C ILE A 184 -0.25 -3.75 -2.87
N SER A 185 -0.84 -4.21 -3.98
CA SER A 185 -0.59 -3.55 -5.28
C SER A 185 -1.05 -2.10 -5.30
N SER A 186 -2.14 -1.76 -4.59
CA SER A 186 -2.65 -0.39 -4.49
C SER A 186 -1.79 0.49 -3.58
N HIS A 187 -1.30 -0.05 -2.47
CA HIS A 187 -0.33 0.57 -1.56
C HIS A 187 0.93 0.99 -2.32
N GLU A 188 1.48 0.03 -3.05
CA GLU A 188 2.71 0.17 -3.79
C GLU A 188 2.54 1.18 -4.94
N MET A 189 1.43 1.10 -5.67
CA MET A 189 1.07 2.12 -6.67
C MET A 189 1.03 3.54 -6.09
N PHE A 190 0.61 3.67 -4.83
CA PHE A 190 0.58 4.96 -4.14
C PHE A 190 1.97 5.52 -3.87
N HIS A 191 2.98 4.69 -3.56
CA HIS A 191 4.37 5.16 -3.50
C HIS A 191 4.88 5.71 -4.84
N GLY A 192 4.40 5.15 -5.96
CA GLY A 192 4.66 5.67 -7.30
C GLY A 192 4.13 7.10 -7.48
N PHE A 193 2.92 7.36 -7.01
CA PHE A 193 2.30 8.70 -6.99
C PHE A 193 3.03 9.67 -6.05
N GLN A 194 3.42 9.20 -4.87
CA GLN A 194 4.21 9.95 -3.88
C GLN A 194 5.60 10.38 -4.37
N ALA A 195 6.09 9.83 -5.48
CA ALA A 195 7.40 10.19 -6.01
C ALA A 195 7.54 11.65 -6.42
N SER A 196 6.43 12.36 -6.62
CA SER A 196 6.39 13.78 -6.99
C SER A 196 6.24 14.74 -5.80
N TRP A 197 6.02 14.23 -4.59
CA TRP A 197 5.75 15.05 -3.41
C TRP A 197 6.99 15.85 -2.97
N GLU A 198 6.81 16.94 -2.23
CA GLU A 198 7.93 17.79 -1.76
C GLU A 198 8.86 17.01 -0.81
N THR A 199 8.32 15.99 -0.14
CA THR A 199 9.07 15.05 0.70
C THR A 199 9.86 14.01 -0.09
N SER A 200 9.79 14.00 -1.42
CA SER A 200 10.52 13.03 -2.25
C SER A 200 12.05 13.09 -2.07
N GLY A 201 12.59 14.23 -1.63
CA GLY A 201 13.99 14.39 -1.22
C GLY A 201 14.30 13.92 0.22
N GLN A 202 13.27 13.70 1.05
CA GLN A 202 13.36 13.02 2.35
C GLN A 202 13.11 11.51 2.22
N LYS A 203 12.94 10.98 1.01
CA LYS A 203 12.84 9.54 0.76
C LYS A 203 14.08 8.86 1.34
N TYR A 204 13.80 7.86 2.18
CA TYR A 204 14.69 6.81 2.63
C TYR A 204 16.14 7.06 2.22
N LYS A 205 16.92 7.70 3.11
CA LYS A 205 18.39 7.55 3.07
C LYS A 205 18.63 6.08 2.77
N ASN A 206 19.52 5.80 1.81
CA ASN A 206 19.74 4.43 1.32
C ASN A 206 19.71 3.49 2.52
N ILE A 207 18.75 2.55 2.56
CA ILE A 207 18.58 1.72 3.75
C ILE A 207 19.83 0.91 4.07
N MET A 208 20.75 0.74 3.11
CA MET A 208 22.03 0.09 3.30
C MET A 208 23.14 1.06 3.79
N ASP A 209 22.84 2.34 3.96
CA ASP A 209 23.70 3.34 4.58
C ASP A 209 23.86 3.03 6.07
N SER A 210 25.11 3.01 6.54
CA SER A 210 25.42 2.75 7.94
C SER A 210 24.73 3.73 8.87
N ASP A 211 24.62 5.00 8.48
CA ASP A 211 24.02 6.04 9.32
C ASP A 211 22.51 5.82 9.47
N TYR A 212 21.86 5.30 8.42
CA TYR A 212 20.45 4.93 8.46
C TYR A 212 20.23 3.71 9.36
N GLN A 213 21.06 2.67 9.21
CA GLN A 213 20.97 1.47 10.03
C GLN A 213 21.20 1.75 11.51
N GLU A 214 22.17 2.60 11.86
CA GLU A 214 22.39 3.04 13.23
C GLU A 214 21.17 3.81 13.79
N SER A 215 20.61 4.73 12.99
CA SER A 215 19.41 5.47 13.39
C SER A 215 18.20 4.55 13.59
N LEU A 216 18.05 3.54 12.73
CA LEU A 216 17.01 2.52 12.83
C LEU A 216 17.17 1.67 14.09
N GLU A 217 18.39 1.24 14.41
CA GLU A 217 18.67 0.48 15.62
C GLU A 217 18.37 1.31 16.87
N LYS A 218 18.86 2.56 16.93
CA LYS A 218 18.56 3.50 18.02
C LYS A 218 17.04 3.72 18.19
N SER A 219 16.32 3.91 17.09
CA SER A 219 14.86 4.03 17.08
C SER A 219 14.20 2.79 17.69
N ASN A 220 14.62 1.59 17.24
CA ASN A 220 14.06 0.33 17.76
C ASN A 220 14.38 0.08 19.24
N GLU A 221 15.50 0.59 19.75
CA GLU A 221 15.91 0.46 21.15
C GLU A 221 15.22 1.44 22.10
N ASP A 222 14.64 2.54 21.60
CA ASP A 222 13.90 3.52 22.40
C ASP A 222 12.52 2.99 22.83
N LYS A 223 12.52 2.14 23.86
CA LYS A 223 11.31 1.46 24.37
C LYS A 223 10.23 2.43 24.86
N GLU A 224 10.60 3.60 25.39
CA GLU A 224 9.60 4.56 25.86
C GLU A 224 8.95 5.28 24.67
N ALA A 225 9.70 5.61 23.61
CA ALA A 225 9.12 6.11 22.36
C ALA A 225 8.09 5.14 21.76
N ARG A 226 8.46 3.85 21.64
CA ARG A 226 7.57 2.80 21.12
C ARG A 226 6.31 2.64 21.98
N LYS A 227 6.44 2.70 23.30
CA LYS A 227 5.30 2.66 24.23
C LYS A 227 4.38 3.87 24.07
N ILE A 228 4.92 5.08 23.90
CA ILE A 228 4.11 6.27 23.65
C ILE A 228 3.37 6.14 22.31
N ARG A 229 4.04 5.68 21.25
CA ARG A 229 3.42 5.46 19.94
C ARG A 229 2.36 4.36 19.94
N ALA A 230 2.54 3.30 20.73
CA ALA A 230 1.51 2.29 20.96
C ALA A 230 0.26 2.89 21.64
N ASN A 231 0.43 3.75 22.66
CA ASN A 231 -0.70 4.45 23.29
C ASN A 231 -1.39 5.43 22.34
N LEU A 232 -0.63 6.13 21.50
CA LEU A 232 -1.16 6.97 20.43
C LEU A 232 -2.02 6.14 19.46
N MET A 233 -1.48 5.03 18.96
CA MET A 233 -2.16 4.11 18.05
C MET A 233 -3.46 3.56 18.65
N GLU A 234 -3.43 3.10 19.90
CA GLU A 234 -4.62 2.59 20.59
C GLU A 234 -5.67 3.69 20.83
N SER A 235 -5.24 4.94 21.04
CA SER A 235 -6.17 6.07 21.17
C SER A 235 -6.88 6.35 19.84
N LEU A 236 -6.14 6.38 18.72
CA LEU A 236 -6.74 6.52 17.38
C LEU A 236 -7.67 5.34 17.05
N ARG A 237 -7.25 4.12 17.39
CA ARG A 237 -8.05 2.90 17.22
C ARG A 237 -9.39 3.01 17.96
N LYS A 238 -9.35 3.42 19.23
CA LYS A 238 -10.55 3.64 20.05
C LYS A 238 -11.45 4.73 19.49
N ALA A 239 -10.89 5.81 18.95
CA ALA A 239 -11.67 6.85 18.29
C ALA A 239 -12.49 6.30 17.11
N ILE A 240 -11.95 5.32 16.37
CA ILE A 240 -12.68 4.64 15.29
C ILE A 240 -13.74 3.69 15.86
N VAL A 241 -13.36 2.81 16.79
CA VAL A 241 -14.21 1.71 17.29
C VAL A 241 -15.36 2.20 18.17
N PHE A 242 -15.16 3.30 18.91
CA PHE A 242 -16.11 3.88 19.87
C PHE A 242 -16.45 5.34 19.48
N PRO A 243 -17.20 5.55 18.38
CA PRO A 243 -17.45 6.88 17.82
C PRO A 243 -18.17 7.83 18.78
N GLU A 244 -18.91 7.30 19.76
CA GLU A 244 -19.58 8.07 20.81
C GLU A 244 -18.61 8.74 21.79
N LYS A 245 -17.36 8.27 21.85
CA LYS A 245 -16.27 8.81 22.67
C LYS A 245 -15.10 9.33 21.83
N GLU A 246 -15.29 9.47 20.52
CA GLU A 246 -14.22 9.81 19.59
C GLU A 246 -13.42 11.03 20.02
N LYS A 247 -14.09 12.13 20.40
CA LYS A 247 -13.42 13.34 20.87
C LYS A 247 -12.49 13.10 22.05
N GLU A 248 -12.93 12.36 23.06
CA GLU A 248 -12.13 12.01 24.25
C GLU A 248 -10.86 11.24 23.84
N TYR A 249 -11.01 10.31 22.90
CA TYR A 249 -9.88 9.53 22.39
C TYR A 249 -8.94 10.33 21.49
N LEU A 250 -9.42 11.31 20.73
CA LEU A 250 -8.58 12.22 19.94
C LEU A 250 -7.84 13.23 20.81
N GLU A 251 -8.46 13.72 21.90
CA GLU A 251 -7.75 14.53 22.91
C GLU A 251 -6.65 13.72 23.62
N THR A 252 -6.90 12.42 23.87
CA THR A 252 -5.89 11.49 24.40
C THR A 252 -4.78 11.22 23.38
N ALA A 253 -5.11 11.03 22.11
CA ALA A 253 -4.14 10.89 21.04
C ALA A 253 -3.26 12.15 20.91
N LYS A 254 -3.85 13.35 21.01
CA LYS A 254 -3.11 14.61 21.02
C LYS A 254 -2.10 14.68 22.16
N TYR A 255 -2.47 14.24 23.36
CA TYR A 255 -1.54 14.14 24.48
C TYR A 255 -0.33 13.25 24.15
N TRP A 256 -0.57 12.03 23.66
CA TRP A 256 0.52 11.10 23.33
C TRP A 256 1.40 11.59 22.18
N ASN A 257 0.81 12.16 21.12
CA ASN A 257 1.56 12.73 20.01
C ASN A 257 2.43 13.91 20.47
N THR A 258 1.88 14.81 21.29
CA THR A 258 2.63 15.94 21.85
C THR A 258 3.80 15.44 22.70
N LYS A 259 3.53 14.50 23.61
CA LYS A 259 4.55 13.89 24.47
C LYS A 259 5.68 13.25 23.64
N TYR A 260 5.33 12.48 22.62
CA TYR A 260 6.28 11.85 21.70
C TYR A 260 7.18 12.89 21.01
N GLN A 261 6.58 13.92 20.41
CA GLN A 261 7.31 14.94 19.69
C GLN A 261 8.22 15.78 20.59
N THR A 262 7.84 15.99 21.85
CA THR A 262 8.64 16.77 22.79
C THR A 262 9.73 15.96 23.47
N GLU A 263 9.43 14.73 23.91
CA GLU A 263 10.35 13.92 24.73
C GLU A 263 11.27 13.04 23.86
N HIS A 264 10.85 12.70 22.64
CA HIS A 264 11.57 11.82 21.71
C HIS A 264 11.71 12.47 20.31
N SER A 265 12.02 13.77 20.28
CA SER A 265 12.07 14.57 19.03
C SER A 265 13.02 14.02 17.95
N GLU A 266 14.16 13.43 18.33
CA GLU A 266 15.09 12.81 17.38
C GLU A 266 14.47 11.60 16.67
N ASP A 267 13.80 10.72 17.42
CA ASP A 267 13.07 9.58 16.87
C ASP A 267 11.88 10.06 16.03
N ALA A 268 11.17 11.08 16.50
CA ALA A 268 10.03 11.68 15.79
C ALA A 268 10.41 12.28 14.43
N GLU A 269 11.60 12.88 14.32
CA GLU A 269 12.13 13.36 13.04
C GLU A 269 12.63 12.20 12.16
N PHE A 270 13.25 11.18 12.75
CA PHE A 270 13.72 10.00 12.02
C PHE A 270 12.55 9.24 11.34
N VAL A 271 11.46 8.98 12.06
CA VAL A 271 10.32 8.22 11.52
C VAL A 271 9.36 9.06 10.69
N LYS A 272 9.53 10.39 10.65
CA LYS A 272 8.63 11.33 9.94
C LYS A 272 8.41 10.92 8.48
N GLY A 273 9.47 10.51 7.78
CA GLY A 273 9.37 10.05 6.39
C GLY A 273 8.44 8.85 6.24
N SER A 274 8.56 7.85 7.11
CA SER A 274 7.68 6.67 7.11
C SER A 274 6.25 7.02 7.53
N ASP A 275 6.06 7.87 8.54
CA ASP A 275 4.73 8.36 8.96
C ASP A 275 3.99 9.05 7.80
N ILE A 276 4.72 9.76 6.93
CA ILE A 276 4.15 10.40 5.73
C ILE A 276 3.91 9.36 4.63
N HIS A 277 4.93 8.58 4.26
CA HIS A 277 4.89 7.72 3.08
C HIS A 277 4.12 6.42 3.30
N GLU A 278 4.52 5.61 4.27
CA GLU A 278 3.84 4.34 4.60
C GLU A 278 2.48 4.61 5.23
N GLY A 279 2.39 5.62 6.09
CA GLY A 279 1.13 5.97 6.75
C GLY A 279 0.02 6.38 5.77
N SER A 280 0.34 7.22 4.79
CA SER A 280 -0.64 7.61 3.77
C SER A 280 -0.90 6.51 2.73
N ALA A 281 0.10 5.69 2.41
CA ALA A 281 -0.08 4.51 1.55
C ALA A 281 -0.99 3.48 2.21
N ARG A 282 -0.86 3.27 3.53
CA ARG A 282 -1.73 2.37 4.29
C ARG A 282 -3.18 2.85 4.31
N TYR A 283 -3.43 4.12 4.60
CA TYR A 283 -4.77 4.69 4.47
C TYR A 283 -5.35 4.46 3.06
N PHE A 284 -4.54 4.71 2.03
CA PHE A 284 -4.98 4.61 0.65
C PHE A 284 -5.35 3.16 0.26
N ASP A 285 -4.55 2.16 0.65
CA ASP A 285 -4.85 0.76 0.37
C ASP A 285 -6.11 0.26 1.09
N ASP A 286 -6.32 0.71 2.33
CA ASP A 286 -7.47 0.37 3.15
C ASP A 286 -8.75 0.99 2.55
N ALA A 287 -8.67 2.25 2.11
CA ALA A 287 -9.74 2.94 1.40
C ALA A 287 -10.09 2.29 0.07
N MET A 288 -9.09 1.88 -0.71
CA MET A 288 -9.25 1.12 -1.94
C MET A 288 -9.92 -0.22 -1.69
N SER A 289 -9.50 -0.95 -0.66
CA SER A 289 -10.01 -2.28 -0.31
C SER A 289 -11.47 -2.23 0.15
N VAL A 290 -11.84 -1.25 0.98
CA VAL A 290 -13.25 -1.06 1.38
C VAL A 290 -14.12 -0.76 0.15
N ARG A 291 -13.70 0.15 -0.72
CA ARG A 291 -14.45 0.55 -1.91
C ARG A 291 -14.47 -0.51 -3.01
N SER A 292 -13.46 -1.39 -3.06
CA SER A 292 -13.47 -2.54 -3.98
C SER A 292 -14.64 -3.47 -3.66
N VAL A 293 -14.99 -3.62 -2.38
CA VAL A 293 -16.14 -4.41 -1.91
C VAL A 293 -17.44 -3.62 -2.01
N LEU A 294 -17.52 -2.44 -1.36
CA LEU A 294 -18.78 -1.69 -1.22
C LEU A 294 -19.19 -0.93 -2.49
N GLY A 295 -18.23 -0.52 -3.31
CA GLY A 295 -18.44 0.45 -4.39
C GLY A 295 -17.73 1.76 -4.11
N MET A 296 -17.25 2.42 -5.17
CA MET A 296 -16.63 3.75 -5.07
C MET A 296 -17.65 4.83 -4.65
N ASP A 297 -18.93 4.63 -4.98
CA ASP A 297 -20.05 5.53 -4.63
C ASP A 297 -20.74 5.15 -3.30
N ALA A 298 -20.13 4.28 -2.48
CA ALA A 298 -20.71 3.87 -1.21
C ALA A 298 -20.89 5.08 -0.27
N PRO A 299 -21.98 5.18 0.51
CA PRO A 299 -22.17 6.26 1.47
C PRO A 299 -21.04 6.34 2.51
N LYS A 300 -20.67 7.56 2.92
CA LYS A 300 -19.61 7.83 3.92
C LYS A 300 -19.79 7.01 5.21
N ASP A 301 -21.02 6.92 5.71
CA ASP A 301 -21.35 6.12 6.90
C ASP A 301 -21.14 4.61 6.71
N GLU A 302 -21.38 4.09 5.49
CA GLU A 302 -21.14 2.67 5.19
C GLU A 302 -19.64 2.37 5.07
N ILE A 303 -18.89 3.28 4.45
CA ILE A 303 -17.43 3.23 4.38
C ILE A 303 -16.84 3.24 5.78
N PHE A 304 -17.25 4.19 6.63
CA PHE A 304 -16.74 4.27 8.00
C PHE A 304 -17.10 3.03 8.83
N LYS A 305 -18.30 2.47 8.68
CA LYS A 305 -18.67 1.18 9.31
C LYS A 305 -17.79 0.02 8.84
N ALA A 306 -17.34 0.02 7.59
CA ALA A 306 -16.40 -0.99 7.11
C ALA A 306 -15.01 -0.81 7.73
N TYR A 307 -14.51 0.43 7.84
CA TYR A 307 -13.29 0.72 8.60
C TYR A 307 -13.39 0.26 10.05
N GLN A 308 -14.49 0.57 10.73
CA GLN A 308 -14.72 0.11 12.11
C GLN A 308 -14.61 -1.41 12.25
N LYS A 309 -15.20 -2.16 11.33
CA LYS A 309 -15.11 -3.63 11.32
C LYS A 309 -13.67 -4.09 11.09
N MET A 310 -13.01 -3.54 10.08
CA MET A 310 -11.63 -3.88 9.73
C MET A 310 -10.68 -3.61 10.90
N VAL A 311 -10.77 -2.44 11.53
CA VAL A 311 -10.00 -2.08 12.73
C VAL A 311 -10.35 -2.95 13.95
N THR A 312 -11.57 -3.50 14.01
CA THR A 312 -11.97 -4.37 15.12
C THR A 312 -11.49 -5.81 14.95
N LEU A 313 -11.48 -6.33 13.72
CA LEU A 313 -11.32 -7.76 13.45
C LEU A 313 -10.02 -8.11 12.71
N ASP A 314 -9.53 -7.21 11.85
CA ASP A 314 -8.35 -7.44 11.02
C ASP A 314 -7.08 -6.83 11.64
N PHE A 315 -7.20 -5.72 12.38
CA PHE A 315 -6.09 -5.19 13.16
C PHE A 315 -5.71 -6.13 14.31
N LYS A 316 -4.40 -6.35 14.47
CA LYS A 316 -3.83 -7.12 15.57
C LYS A 316 -2.75 -6.28 16.21
N GLU A 317 -2.90 -6.02 17.50
CA GLU A 317 -1.85 -5.37 18.29
C GLU A 317 -0.60 -6.25 18.27
N GLU A 318 0.43 -5.78 17.59
CA GLU A 318 1.71 -6.45 17.51
C GLU A 318 2.55 -6.12 18.73
N LYS A 319 3.11 -7.15 19.36
CA LYS A 319 3.92 -6.98 20.58
C LYS A 319 5.35 -6.49 20.30
N ASP A 320 5.78 -6.55 19.04
CA ASP A 320 7.16 -6.30 18.60
C ASP A 320 7.21 -5.35 17.39
N ILE A 321 6.35 -4.32 17.33
CA ILE A 321 6.40 -3.32 16.25
C ILE A 321 7.71 -2.54 16.33
N ARG A 322 8.40 -2.42 15.20
CA ARG A 322 9.63 -1.65 15.04
C ARG A 322 9.30 -0.24 14.59
N GLY A 323 10.18 0.74 14.86
CA GLY A 323 9.86 2.16 14.74
C GLY A 323 9.13 2.56 13.43
N PRO A 324 9.70 2.28 12.24
CA PRO A 324 9.05 2.59 10.97
C PRO A 324 7.76 1.82 10.70
N ASP A 325 7.62 0.60 11.22
CA ASP A 325 6.45 -0.25 10.98
C ASP A 325 5.19 0.29 11.70
N GLU A 326 5.37 1.10 12.75
CA GLU A 326 4.26 1.78 13.45
C GLU A 326 3.51 2.76 12.53
N ALA A 327 4.17 3.27 11.49
CA ALA A 327 3.63 4.26 10.56
C ALA A 327 2.38 3.76 9.82
N TYR A 328 2.31 2.46 9.49
CA TYR A 328 1.18 1.87 8.77
C TYR A 328 -0.12 2.11 9.52
N GLU A 329 -0.22 1.64 10.76
CA GLU A 329 -1.47 1.67 11.53
C GLU A 329 -1.78 3.09 12.02
N LEU A 330 -0.75 3.84 12.40
CA LEU A 330 -0.87 5.24 12.78
C LEU A 330 -1.44 6.10 11.63
N GLY A 331 -0.88 5.97 10.43
CA GLY A 331 -1.36 6.69 9.25
C GLY A 331 -2.69 6.16 8.73
N GLY A 332 -2.89 4.84 8.74
CA GLY A 332 -4.16 4.20 8.38
C GLY A 332 -5.32 4.74 9.22
N PHE A 333 -5.19 4.72 10.55
CA PHE A 333 -6.23 5.22 11.45
C PHE A 333 -6.44 6.73 11.30
N ALA A 334 -5.35 7.50 11.22
CA ALA A 334 -5.44 8.94 11.07
C ALA A 334 -6.13 9.34 9.75
N GLY A 335 -5.80 8.66 8.65
CA GLY A 335 -6.42 8.88 7.34
C GLY A 335 -7.91 8.54 7.33
N MET A 336 -8.32 7.43 7.96
CA MET A 336 -9.74 7.06 8.09
C MET A 336 -10.54 8.12 8.86
N LEU A 337 -9.97 8.67 9.93
CA LEU A 337 -10.60 9.72 10.74
C LEU A 337 -10.62 11.06 9.99
N LEU A 338 -9.54 11.42 9.29
CA LEU A 338 -9.51 12.61 8.43
C LEU A 338 -10.56 12.54 7.33
N GLU A 339 -10.70 11.39 6.66
CA GLU A 339 -11.76 11.18 5.67
C GLU A 339 -13.15 11.33 6.31
N LYS A 340 -13.34 10.82 7.53
CA LYS A 340 -14.61 10.96 8.27
C LYS A 340 -14.96 12.42 8.55
N HIS A 341 -14.01 13.24 8.99
CA HIS A 341 -14.26 14.61 9.45
C HIS A 341 -14.27 15.65 8.35
N ASN A 342 -13.49 15.44 7.29
CA ASN A 342 -13.31 16.44 6.25
C ASN A 342 -14.16 16.08 5.04
N ASP A 343 -14.93 17.06 4.58
CA ASP A 343 -15.66 16.98 3.31
C ASP A 343 -14.85 17.61 2.15
N ASN A 344 -13.77 18.32 2.47
CA ASN A 344 -12.75 18.79 1.54
C ASN A 344 -11.46 17.94 1.67
N LEU A 345 -10.63 17.97 0.63
CA LEU A 345 -9.41 17.16 0.53
C LEU A 345 -8.14 17.99 0.78
N ASP A 346 -8.25 19.13 1.47
CA ASP A 346 -7.12 20.04 1.72
C ASP A 346 -5.99 19.39 2.54
N TRP A 347 -6.34 18.50 3.47
CA TRP A 347 -5.39 17.69 4.23
C TRP A 347 -4.49 16.85 3.31
N GLN A 348 -4.95 16.41 2.13
CA GLN A 348 -4.14 15.64 1.19
C GLN A 348 -3.02 16.49 0.59
N GLU A 349 -3.28 17.78 0.34
CA GLU A 349 -2.25 18.72 -0.14
C GLU A 349 -1.22 19.01 0.96
N ARG A 350 -1.67 19.13 2.21
CA ARG A 350 -0.77 19.29 3.37
C ARG A 350 0.17 18.10 3.55
N VAL A 351 -0.34 16.87 3.40
CA VAL A 351 0.52 15.67 3.44
C VAL A 351 1.53 15.65 2.30
N GLN A 352 1.14 16.08 1.10
CA GLN A 352 2.05 16.19 -0.06
C GLN A 352 3.19 17.20 0.16
N LYS A 353 2.96 18.20 1.03
CA LYS A 353 3.95 19.19 1.49
C LYS A 353 4.75 18.74 2.71
N GLY A 354 4.48 17.55 3.23
CA GLY A 354 5.25 16.91 4.29
C GLY A 354 4.72 17.04 5.70
N GLU A 355 3.44 17.37 5.86
CA GLU A 355 2.75 17.23 7.14
C GLU A 355 2.30 15.77 7.37
N ARG A 356 2.40 15.27 8.61
CA ARG A 356 1.91 13.92 8.95
C ARG A 356 0.39 13.93 9.07
N LEU A 357 -0.27 12.86 8.64
CA LEU A 357 -1.73 12.68 8.82
C LEU A 357 -2.17 12.90 10.28
N ILE A 358 -1.39 12.40 11.23
CA ILE A 358 -1.66 12.53 12.67
C ILE A 358 -1.60 13.99 13.13
N ASP A 359 -0.65 14.77 12.63
CA ASP A 359 -0.51 16.16 13.03
C ASP A 359 -1.68 17.00 12.53
N ILE A 360 -2.09 16.76 11.29
CA ILE A 360 -3.26 17.41 10.67
C ILE A 360 -4.53 17.03 11.44
N LEU A 361 -4.74 15.73 11.69
CA LEU A 361 -5.94 15.25 12.41
C LEU A 361 -6.07 15.87 13.80
N LEU A 362 -4.95 16.01 14.52
CA LEU A 362 -4.95 16.38 15.92
C LEU A 362 -4.72 17.88 16.15
N GLU A 363 -4.69 18.72 15.12
CA GLU A 363 -4.31 20.13 15.24
C GLU A 363 -5.24 20.93 16.17
N ASP A 364 -6.55 20.69 16.06
CA ASP A 364 -7.61 21.39 16.79
C ASP A 364 -8.03 20.73 18.11
N TYR A 365 -7.36 19.64 18.50
CA TYR A 365 -7.67 18.93 19.74
C TYR A 365 -6.82 19.43 20.92
N GLU A 366 -7.41 19.42 22.11
CA GLU A 366 -6.70 19.70 23.36
C GLU A 366 -5.94 18.45 23.83
N ALA A 367 -4.69 18.62 24.26
CA ALA A 367 -3.93 17.52 24.87
C ALA A 367 -4.49 17.19 26.26
N LYS A 368 -5.16 16.05 26.41
CA LYS A 368 -5.68 15.58 27.71
C LYS A 368 -5.18 14.19 28.02
N LEU A 369 -4.83 13.98 29.30
CA LEU A 369 -4.55 12.63 29.80
C LEU A 369 -5.83 11.79 29.73
N PRO A 370 -5.72 10.47 29.47
CA PRO A 370 -6.86 9.57 29.58
C PRO A 370 -7.41 9.65 31.01
N THR A 371 -8.72 9.84 31.16
CA THR A 371 -9.39 9.66 32.45
C THR A 371 -9.37 8.17 32.81
N GLU A 372 -8.84 7.83 33.98
CA GLU A 372 -8.79 6.47 34.53
C GLU A 372 -10.16 5.80 34.64
#